data_AF-A0A1Y0IEP7-F1
#
_entry.id   AF-A0A1Y0IEP7-F1
#
_cell.length_a   1.000
_cell.length_b   1.000
_cell.length_c   1.000
_cell.angle_alpha   90.00
_cell.angle_beta   90.00
_cell.angle_gamma   90.00
#
_symmetry.space_group_name_H-M   'P 1'
#
loop_
_entity.id
_entity.type
_entity.pdbx_description
1 polymer ?
#
loop_
_entity_poly.entity_id
_entity_poly.type
_entity_poly.pdbx_seq_one_letter_code
_entity_poly.pdbx_strand_id
1 'polypeptide(L)'
;MVRITKLAFVLILLLSRQVQANDFDQLCKLFEGFTHDKQFLKADSAARVAIVDKALAIDFPNGSPVIDTWNGVQNAMPEFRYELIQDAAFSLNHRTFECAALKMLIVNTGYN
;
A
#
# COMPACT_ATOMS: atom_id res chain seq x y z
N MET A 1 46.39 -15.51 -13.25
CA MET A 1 45.34 -15.28 -12.23
C MET A 1 44.42 -14.15 -12.70
N VAL A 2 43.31 -14.45 -13.38
CA VAL A 2 42.33 -13.44 -13.84
C VAL A 2 40.93 -14.06 -13.84
N ARG A 3 40.25 -14.14 -12.69
CA ARG A 3 38.85 -14.64 -12.61
C ARG A 3 38.02 -14.07 -11.45
N ILE A 4 38.28 -12.87 -10.95
CA ILE A 4 37.51 -12.32 -9.79
C ILE A 4 36.68 -11.07 -10.15
N THR A 5 36.91 -10.41 -11.29
CA THR A 5 36.23 -9.14 -11.60
C THR A 5 34.85 -9.26 -12.25
N LYS A 6 34.46 -10.41 -12.82
CA LYS A 6 33.14 -10.56 -13.47
C LYS A 6 31.99 -10.88 -12.51
N LEU A 7 32.26 -11.48 -11.35
CA LEU A 7 31.22 -11.83 -10.37
C LEU A 7 30.69 -10.61 -9.60
N ALA A 8 31.56 -9.64 -9.29
CA ALA A 8 31.14 -8.42 -8.59
C ALA A 8 30.17 -7.56 -9.44
N PHE A 9 30.38 -7.52 -10.76
CA PHE A 9 29.54 -6.72 -11.66
C PHE A 9 28.14 -7.33 -11.83
N VAL A 10 28.03 -8.66 -11.83
CA VAL A 10 26.73 -9.37 -11.88
C VAL A 10 25.98 -9.23 -10.56
N LEU A 11 26.67 -9.19 -9.42
CA LEU A 11 26.05 -8.99 -8.12
C LEU A 11 25.48 -7.57 -7.94
N ILE A 12 26.16 -6.55 -8.48
CA ILE A 12 25.68 -5.15 -8.45
C ILE A 12 24.48 -4.95 -9.40
N LEU A 13 24.45 -5.64 -10.55
CA LEU A 13 23.32 -5.66 -11.48
C LEU A 13 22.11 -6.46 -10.96
N LEU A 14 22.33 -7.49 -10.14
CA LEU A 14 21.25 -8.24 -9.49
C LEU A 14 20.65 -7.52 -8.28
N LEU A 15 21.42 -6.63 -7.64
CA LEU A 15 20.94 -5.78 -6.53
C LEU A 15 20.18 -4.53 -7.00
N SER A 16 20.28 -4.17 -8.28
CA SER A 16 19.58 -3.01 -8.87
C SER A 16 18.22 -3.36 -9.50
N ARG A 17 17.73 -4.60 -9.31
CA ARG A 17 16.31 -4.97 -9.49
C ARG A 17 15.52 -4.90 -8.19
N GLN A 18 15.83 -3.97 -7.29
CA GLN A 18 14.77 -3.41 -6.47
C GLN A 18 13.89 -2.62 -7.42
N VAL A 19 12.90 -3.30 -8.00
CA VAL A 19 11.65 -2.64 -8.41
C VAL A 19 11.28 -1.84 -7.18
N GLN A 20 11.47 -0.52 -7.24
CA GLN A 20 11.02 0.40 -6.22
C GLN A 20 9.54 0.08 -6.07
N ALA A 21 9.17 -0.65 -5.01
CA ALA A 21 7.80 -1.07 -4.83
C ALA A 21 7.01 0.22 -4.79
N ASN A 22 6.13 0.44 -5.77
CA ASN A 22 5.44 1.71 -5.84
C ASN A 22 4.54 1.82 -4.59
N ASP A 23 4.35 3.03 -4.08
CA ASP A 23 3.67 3.21 -2.81
C ASP A 23 2.24 2.60 -2.83
N PHE A 24 1.55 2.61 -3.99
CA PHE A 24 0.24 1.96 -4.12
C PHE A 24 0.30 0.42 -4.12
N ASP A 25 1.34 -0.20 -4.67
CA ASP A 25 1.58 -1.65 -4.56
C ASP A 25 1.86 -2.04 -3.10
N GLN A 26 2.62 -1.20 -2.38
CA GLN A 26 2.87 -1.38 -0.96
C GLN A 26 1.57 -1.21 -0.15
N LEU A 27 0.74 -0.23 -0.50
CA LEU A 27 -0.58 -0.04 0.10
C LEU A 27 -1.43 -1.29 -0.07
N CYS A 28 -1.41 -1.88 -1.28
CA CYS A 28 -2.16 -3.10 -1.51
C CYS A 28 -1.67 -4.27 -0.65
N LYS A 29 -0.35 -4.47 -0.54
CA LYS A 29 0.25 -5.49 0.32
C LYS A 29 -0.09 -5.29 1.80
N LEU A 30 -0.11 -4.04 2.26
CA LEU A 30 -0.52 -3.71 3.62
C LEU A 30 -1.96 -4.17 3.88
N PHE A 31 -2.87 -3.85 2.97
CA PHE A 31 -4.27 -4.26 3.07
C PHE A 31 -4.48 -5.77 2.91
N GLU A 32 -3.68 -6.44 2.07
CA GLU A 32 -3.65 -7.92 2.02
C GLU A 32 -3.18 -8.54 3.35
N GLY A 33 -2.28 -7.90 4.08
CA GLY A 33 -1.90 -8.34 5.42
C GLY A 33 -3.09 -8.35 6.38
N PHE A 34 -3.90 -7.29 6.36
CA PHE A 34 -5.07 -7.16 7.21
C PHE A 34 -6.17 -8.20 6.94
N THR A 35 -6.30 -8.70 5.71
CA THR A 35 -7.28 -9.76 5.41
C THR A 35 -6.93 -11.09 6.08
N HIS A 36 -5.70 -11.25 6.56
CA HIS A 36 -5.22 -12.45 7.26
C HIS A 36 -4.98 -12.20 8.76
N ASP A 37 -5.07 -10.96 9.23
CA ASP A 37 -4.83 -10.59 10.62
C ASP A 37 -6.09 -10.81 11.47
N LYS A 38 -6.04 -11.83 12.34
CA LYS A 38 -7.14 -12.18 13.25
C LYS A 38 -7.48 -11.08 14.25
N GLN A 39 -6.52 -10.25 14.67
CA GLN A 39 -6.78 -9.14 15.59
C GLN A 39 -7.50 -8.02 14.84
N PHE A 40 -7.02 -7.66 13.65
CA PHE A 40 -7.68 -6.67 12.79
C PHE A 40 -9.12 -7.07 12.47
N LEU A 41 -9.35 -8.32 12.07
CA LEU A 41 -10.68 -8.81 11.71
C LEU A 41 -11.66 -8.86 12.90
N LYS A 42 -11.16 -9.01 14.13
CA LYS A 42 -12.00 -8.99 15.36
C LYS A 42 -12.20 -7.60 15.95
N ALA A 43 -11.39 -6.64 15.56
CA ALA A 43 -11.48 -5.26 16.02
C ALA A 43 -12.79 -4.61 15.54
N ASP A 44 -13.32 -3.69 16.36
CA ASP A 44 -14.39 -2.80 15.94
C ASP A 44 -13.91 -1.76 14.93
N SER A 45 -14.83 -0.95 14.40
CA SER A 45 -14.49 0.03 13.35
C SER A 45 -13.42 1.02 13.79
N ALA A 46 -13.56 1.59 14.99
CA ALA A 46 -12.62 2.60 15.51
C ALA A 46 -11.21 2.01 15.72
N ALA A 47 -11.13 0.79 16.23
CA ALA A 47 -9.86 0.09 16.40
C ALA A 47 -9.22 -0.29 15.05
N ARG A 48 -10.01 -0.70 14.04
CA ARG A 48 -9.50 -0.91 12.68
C ARG A 48 -8.94 0.37 12.07
N VAL A 49 -9.61 1.50 12.28
CA VAL A 49 -9.13 2.81 11.82
C VAL A 49 -7.76 3.12 12.42
N ALA A 50 -7.63 3.02 13.73
CA ALA A 50 -6.36 3.28 14.41
C ALA A 50 -5.23 2.32 13.98
N ILE A 51 -5.54 1.06 13.69
CA ILE A 51 -4.55 0.08 13.20
C ILE A 51 -4.03 0.47 11.81
N VAL A 52 -4.92 0.82 10.89
CA VAL A 52 -4.53 1.23 9.52
C VAL A 52 -3.74 2.53 9.57
N ASP A 53 -4.20 3.56 10.29
CA ASP A 53 -3.50 4.84 10.37
C ASP A 53 -2.08 4.67 10.94
N LYS A 54 -1.95 3.81 11.97
CA LYS A 54 -0.65 3.48 12.54
C LYS A 54 0.24 2.73 11.53
N ALA A 55 -0.31 1.76 10.80
CA ALA A 55 0.46 1.00 9.83
C ALA A 55 0.90 1.88 8.66
N LEU A 56 0.02 2.76 8.18
CA LEU A 56 0.34 3.75 7.16
C LEU A 56 1.49 4.68 7.59
N ALA A 57 1.45 5.17 8.83
CA ALA A 57 2.51 6.03 9.37
C ALA A 57 3.87 5.31 9.57
N ILE A 58 3.88 3.97 9.65
CA ILE A 58 5.10 3.17 9.76
C ILE A 58 5.66 2.84 8.38
N ASP A 59 4.80 2.38 7.47
CA ASP A 59 5.22 1.83 6.18
C ASP A 59 5.45 2.91 5.13
N PHE A 60 4.86 4.09 5.29
CA PHE A 60 4.99 5.19 4.34
C PHE A 60 5.64 6.42 4.97
N PRO A 61 6.61 7.05 4.28
CA PRO A 61 7.16 8.31 4.72
C PRO A 61 6.11 9.43 4.66
N ASN A 62 6.24 10.42 5.54
CA ASN A 62 5.42 11.64 5.48
C ASN A 62 5.57 12.31 4.10
N GLY A 63 4.44 12.69 3.50
CA GLY A 63 4.40 13.27 2.15
C GLY A 63 4.54 12.25 1.02
N SER A 64 4.40 10.94 1.30
CA SER A 64 4.20 9.97 0.22
C SER A 64 2.85 10.24 -0.47
N PRO A 65 2.74 10.01 -1.78
CA PRO A 65 1.47 10.18 -2.49
C PRO A 65 0.33 9.34 -1.90
N VAL A 66 0.64 8.18 -1.32
CA VAL A 66 -0.35 7.33 -0.64
C VAL A 66 -0.84 7.98 0.65
N ILE A 67 0.03 8.57 1.47
CA ILE A 67 -0.38 9.27 2.69
C ILE A 67 -1.21 10.51 2.35
N ASP A 68 -0.80 11.28 1.34
CA ASP A 68 -1.56 12.45 0.89
C ASP A 68 -2.94 12.05 0.35
N THR A 69 -3.01 10.97 -0.43
CA THR A 69 -4.27 10.40 -0.92
C THR A 69 -5.13 9.93 0.24
N TRP A 70 -4.58 9.13 1.15
CA TRP A 70 -5.29 8.59 2.31
C TRP A 70 -5.92 9.71 3.17
N ASN A 71 -5.12 10.73 3.49
CA ASN A 71 -5.57 11.88 4.26
C ASN A 71 -6.68 12.66 3.55
N GLY A 72 -6.65 12.71 2.21
CA GLY A 72 -7.69 13.34 1.40
C GLY A 72 -9.00 12.53 1.34
N VAL A 73 -8.93 11.20 1.35
CA VAL A 73 -10.11 10.33 1.19
C VAL A 73 -10.70 9.81 2.49
N GLN A 74 -10.00 9.86 3.62
CA GLN A 74 -10.46 9.28 4.89
C GLN A 74 -11.81 9.83 5.38
N ASN A 75 -12.18 11.04 4.98
CA ASN A 75 -13.47 11.68 5.33
C ASN A 75 -14.55 11.49 4.25
N ALA A 76 -14.22 10.89 3.10
CA ALA A 76 -15.21 10.56 2.08
C ALA A 76 -16.09 9.39 2.54
N MET A 77 -17.25 9.22 1.91
CA MET A 77 -18.09 8.04 2.18
C MET A 77 -17.31 6.77 1.79
N PRO A 78 -17.35 5.70 2.61
CA PRO A 78 -16.53 4.50 2.40
C PRO A 78 -16.61 3.92 1.00
N GLU A 79 -17.79 3.94 0.37
CA GLU A 79 -18.01 3.44 -0.99
C GLU A 79 -17.19 4.17 -2.06
N PHE A 80 -16.85 5.44 -1.86
CA PHE A 80 -16.08 6.25 -2.82
C PHE A 80 -14.58 6.22 -2.58
N ARG A 81 -14.14 5.85 -1.36
CA ARG A 81 -12.72 5.89 -0.99
C ARG A 81 -11.85 5.03 -1.90
N TYR A 82 -12.33 3.84 -2.30
CA TYR A 82 -11.59 2.98 -3.22
C TYR A 82 -11.41 3.62 -4.60
N GLU A 83 -12.48 4.17 -5.17
CA GLU A 83 -12.45 4.83 -6.48
C GLU A 83 -11.53 6.05 -6.46
N LEU A 84 -11.58 6.87 -5.40
CA LEU A 84 -10.69 8.02 -5.24
C LEU A 84 -9.21 7.62 -5.11
N ILE A 85 -8.90 6.51 -4.43
CA ILE A 85 -7.54 5.96 -4.37
C ILE A 85 -7.10 5.45 -5.75
N GLN A 86 -7.98 4.80 -6.50
CA GLN A 86 -7.67 4.36 -7.87
C GLN A 86 -7.38 5.55 -8.80
N ASP A 87 -8.16 6.61 -8.72
CA ASP A 87 -7.95 7.83 -9.52
C ASP A 87 -6.62 8.51 -9.19
N ALA A 88 -6.25 8.55 -7.90
CA ALA A 88 -4.96 9.05 -7.46
C ALA A 88 -3.80 8.18 -7.99
N ALA A 89 -3.93 6.86 -7.89
CA ALA A 89 -2.95 5.92 -8.45
C ALA A 89 -2.80 6.11 -9.97
N PHE A 90 -3.91 6.24 -10.69
CA PHE A 90 -3.94 6.45 -12.14
C PHE A 90 -3.23 7.76 -12.53
N SER A 91 -3.51 8.85 -11.81
CA SER A 91 -2.88 10.16 -12.01
C SER A 91 -1.37 10.14 -11.83
N LEU A 92 -0.86 9.16 -11.06
CA LEU A 92 0.57 8.93 -10.81
C LEU A 92 1.16 7.83 -11.72
N ASN A 93 0.50 7.54 -12.84
CA ASN A 93 0.87 6.54 -13.84
C ASN A 93 0.76 5.07 -13.40
N HIS A 94 0.04 4.78 -12.31
CA HIS A 94 -0.35 3.41 -11.93
C HIS A 94 -1.68 3.01 -12.58
N ARG A 95 -1.72 3.05 -13.92
CA ARG A 95 -2.96 2.94 -14.71
C ARG A 95 -3.71 1.61 -14.58
N THR A 96 -3.05 0.58 -14.06
CA THR A 96 -3.61 -0.76 -13.85
C THR A 96 -3.73 -1.11 -12.37
N PHE A 97 -3.71 -0.11 -11.48
CA PHE A 97 -3.84 -0.34 -10.06
C PHE A 97 -5.22 -0.93 -9.73
N GLU A 98 -5.20 -2.14 -9.17
CA GLU A 98 -6.39 -2.83 -8.67
C GLU A 98 -5.98 -3.53 -7.37
N CYS A 99 -6.75 -3.32 -6.31
CA CYS A 99 -6.47 -3.95 -5.02
C CYS A 99 -7.75 -4.46 -4.37
N ALA A 100 -8.04 -5.75 -4.59
CA ALA A 100 -9.25 -6.39 -4.07
C ALA A 100 -9.33 -6.36 -2.53
N ALA A 101 -8.18 -6.50 -1.85
CA ALA A 101 -8.10 -6.42 -0.39
C ALA A 101 -8.49 -5.03 0.13
N LEU A 102 -7.96 -3.97 -0.50
CA LEU A 102 -8.31 -2.58 -0.20
C LEU A 102 -9.81 -2.33 -0.40
N LYS A 103 -10.35 -2.72 -1.55
CA LYS A 103 -11.78 -2.59 -1.87
C LYS A 103 -12.65 -3.29 -0.84
N MET A 104 -12.31 -4.54 -0.50
CA MET A 104 -13.05 -5.31 0.49
C MET A 104 -13.04 -4.65 1.86
N LEU A 105 -11.86 -4.25 2.36
CA LEU A 105 -11.72 -3.73 3.71
C LEU A 105 -12.34 -2.34 3.85
N ILE A 106 -12.18 -1.46 2.86
CA ILE A 106 -12.73 -0.10 2.90
C ILE A 106 -14.24 -0.10 2.65
N VAL A 107 -14.70 -0.75 1.58
CA VAL A 107 -16.10 -0.65 1.12
C VAL A 107 -17.00 -1.65 1.83
N ASN A 108 -16.56 -2.90 1.96
CA ASN A 108 -17.47 -3.98 2.36
C ASN A 108 -17.49 -4.24 3.86
N THR A 109 -16.44 -3.86 4.61
CA THR A 109 -16.40 -4.09 6.07
C THR A 109 -16.95 -2.94 6.91
N GLY A 110 -17.44 -1.87 6.27
CA GLY A 110 -18.02 -0.71 6.94
C GLY A 110 -16.98 0.02 7.78
N TYR A 111 -15.79 0.24 7.22
CA TYR A 111 -14.73 1.05 7.79
C TYR A 111 -15.24 2.50 7.96
N ASN A 112 -15.92 2.74 9.08
CA ASN A 112 -16.62 3.96 9.48
C ASN A 112 -15.92 4.62 10.67
#